data_AF-A0A8T4PC69-F1
#
_entry.id   AF-A0A8T4PC69-F1
#
_cell.length_a   1.000
_cell.length_b   1.000
_cell.length_c   1.000
_cell.angle_alpha   90.00
_cell.angle_beta   90.00
_cell.angle_gamma   90.00
#
_symmetry.space_group_name_H-M   'P 1'
#
loop_
_entity.id
_entity.type
_entity.pdbx_description
1 polymer ?
#
loop_
_entity_poly.entity_id
_entity_poly.type
_entity_poly.pdbx_seq_one_letter_code
_entity_poly.pdbx_strand_id
1 'polypeptide(L)'
;MNRQIQSLLFLSILLLSFLSVLNLASAQNETNNSLTNNTSITRGVDLSSTIGKIDFNFDRSIQVPEKYQIPARILFGIQGEIPLQLLIIIIGVFICLAVLISEILKSMPFANEGLQRYAIAFIVTALVGVSGAILEVSTFFLNLANMFNILSKWPALAVVVALGIVALLAYGLSIIIRLIEHKTGLAEAEMKGRDVAQMNAEARIIKETRIP
;
A
#
# COMPACT_ATOMS: atom_id res chain seq x y z
N MET A 1 -23.54 -0.20 6.22
CA MET A 1 -22.50 -1.20 5.86
C MET A 1 -21.32 -1.02 6.80
N ASN A 2 -20.84 -2.08 7.45
CA ASN A 2 -19.82 -1.96 8.50
C ASN A 2 -18.50 -1.40 7.90
N ARG A 3 -17.89 -0.38 8.52
CA ARG A 3 -16.67 0.28 8.00
C ARG A 3 -15.52 -0.73 7.76
N GLN A 4 -15.45 -1.78 8.57
CA GLN A 4 -14.48 -2.87 8.40
C GLN A 4 -14.74 -3.72 7.14
N ILE A 5 -15.99 -3.92 6.76
CA ILE A 5 -16.37 -4.67 5.55
C ILE A 5 -15.99 -3.87 4.30
N GLN A 6 -16.12 -2.53 4.34
CA GLN A 6 -15.70 -1.67 3.23
C GLN A 6 -14.18 -1.67 3.03
N SER A 7 -13.39 -1.62 4.10
CA SER A 7 -11.93 -1.71 4.00
C SER A 7 -11.48 -3.10 3.51
N LEU A 8 -12.14 -4.17 3.95
CA LEU A 8 -11.84 -5.53 3.50
C LEU A 8 -12.19 -5.72 2.02
N LEU A 9 -13.34 -5.20 1.56
CA LEU A 9 -13.72 -5.24 0.15
C LEU A 9 -12.73 -4.49 -0.73
N PHE A 10 -12.35 -3.27 -0.33
CA PHE A 10 -11.38 -2.48 -1.09
C PHE A 10 -10.01 -3.16 -1.14
N LEU A 11 -9.53 -3.70 0.00
CA LEU A 11 -8.30 -4.48 0.06
C LEU A 11 -8.38 -5.71 -0.86
N SER A 12 -9.52 -6.41 -0.88
CA SER A 12 -9.71 -7.59 -1.73
C SER A 12 -9.69 -7.24 -3.22
N ILE A 13 -10.35 -6.14 -3.63
CA ILE A 13 -10.37 -5.67 -5.02
C ILE A 13 -8.96 -5.27 -5.45
N LEU A 14 -8.23 -4.58 -4.56
CA LEU A 14 -6.87 -4.17 -4.82
C LEU A 14 -5.93 -5.39 -4.92
N LEU A 15 -6.11 -6.40 -4.05
CA LEU A 15 -5.38 -7.67 -4.12
C LEU A 15 -5.70 -8.46 -5.40
N LEU A 16 -6.98 -8.52 -5.79
CA LEU A 16 -7.41 -9.15 -7.05
C LEU A 16 -6.82 -8.44 -8.28
N SER A 17 -6.75 -7.11 -8.26
CA SER A 17 -6.09 -6.32 -9.30
C SER A 17 -4.57 -6.56 -9.35
N PHE A 18 -3.96 -6.91 -8.21
CA PHE A 18 -2.56 -7.28 -8.14
C PHE A 18 -2.31 -8.70 -8.68
N LEU A 19 -3.17 -9.66 -8.32
CA LEU A 19 -3.11 -11.02 -8.87
C LEU A 19 -3.31 -11.05 -10.39
N SER A 20 -4.14 -10.16 -10.94
CA SER A 20 -4.32 -10.10 -12.40
C SER A 20 -3.07 -9.59 -13.14
N VAL A 21 -2.31 -8.66 -12.56
CA VAL A 21 -1.03 -8.21 -13.11
C VAL A 21 0.03 -9.32 -13.03
N LEU A 22 0.07 -10.09 -11.94
CA LEU A 22 0.94 -11.26 -11.81
C LEU A 22 0.64 -12.33 -12.88
N ASN A 23 -0.64 -12.61 -13.12
CA ASN A 23 -1.07 -13.54 -14.17
C ASN A 23 -0.72 -13.04 -15.59
N LEU A 24 -0.73 -11.72 -15.81
CA LEU A 24 -0.34 -11.13 -17.10
C LEU A 24 1.17 -11.27 -17.35
N ALA A 25 1.98 -11.12 -16.30
CA ALA A 25 3.43 -11.32 -16.38
C ALA A 25 3.81 -12.79 -16.67
N SER A 26 3.04 -13.77 -16.16
CA SER A 26 3.22 -15.17 -16.53
C SER A 26 2.77 -15.48 -17.96
N ALA A 27 1.70 -14.85 -18.45
CA ALA A 27 1.18 -15.09 -19.80
C ALA A 27 2.14 -14.61 -20.92
N GLN A 28 2.93 -13.56 -20.68
CA GLN A 28 3.95 -13.11 -21.63
C GLN A 28 5.15 -14.06 -21.75
N ASN A 29 5.34 -15.00 -20.82
CA ASN A 29 6.44 -15.97 -20.87
C ASN A 29 6.16 -17.17 -21.80
N GLU A 30 4.89 -17.49 -22.12
CA GLU A 30 4.57 -18.63 -22.99
C GLU A 30 4.73 -18.30 -24.48
N THR A 31 4.52 -17.05 -24.88
CA THR A 31 4.58 -16.65 -26.29
C THR A 31 6.01 -16.61 -26.85
N ASN A 32 7.03 -16.46 -26.00
CA ASN A 32 8.44 -16.41 -26.43
C ASN A 32 9.17 -17.77 -26.37
N ASN A 33 8.58 -18.79 -25.74
CA ASN A 33 9.18 -20.12 -25.61
C ASN A 33 8.54 -21.19 -26.51
N SER A 34 7.53 -20.84 -27.30
CA SER A 34 6.83 -21.80 -28.20
C SER A 34 7.54 -22.08 -29.52
N LEU A 35 8.73 -21.49 -29.77
CA LEU A 35 9.54 -21.79 -30.97
C LEU A 35 10.71 -22.76 -30.73
N THR A 36 10.87 -23.29 -29.52
CA THR A 36 11.94 -24.25 -29.23
C THR A 36 11.46 -25.28 -28.22
N ASN A 37 10.88 -26.37 -28.71
CA ASN A 37 11.11 -27.75 -28.23
C ASN A 37 10.07 -28.72 -28.82
N ASN A 38 10.37 -29.20 -30.03
CA ASN A 38 9.95 -30.54 -30.42
C ASN A 38 10.94 -31.53 -29.77
N THR A 39 10.62 -32.05 -28.59
CA THR A 39 11.22 -33.30 -28.12
C THR A 39 10.31 -33.99 -27.09
N SER A 40 9.57 -34.97 -27.62
CA SER A 40 9.13 -36.22 -26.98
C SER A 40 9.02 -36.29 -25.45
N ILE A 41 7.76 -36.31 -25.02
CA ILE A 41 7.14 -37.07 -23.93
C ILE A 41 8.04 -38.16 -23.29
N THR A 42 8.28 -38.07 -21.98
CA THR A 42 8.34 -39.25 -21.09
C THR A 42 7.75 -38.89 -19.73
N ARG A 43 6.66 -39.58 -19.37
CA ARG A 43 5.90 -39.39 -18.12
C ARG A 43 6.67 -39.94 -16.93
N GLY A 44 7.16 -39.06 -16.07
CA GLY A 44 7.52 -39.31 -14.69
C GLY A 44 7.32 -38.00 -13.92
N VAL A 45 6.28 -37.91 -13.09
CA VAL A 45 6.01 -36.71 -12.28
C VAL A 45 6.96 -36.74 -11.09
N ASP A 46 8.17 -36.23 -11.32
CA ASP A 46 9.22 -36.11 -10.31
C ASP A 46 9.13 -34.71 -9.67
N LEU A 47 8.43 -34.62 -8.53
CA LEU A 47 8.20 -33.37 -7.78
C LEU A 47 9.52 -32.67 -7.40
N SER A 48 10.62 -33.41 -7.28
CA SER A 48 11.94 -32.87 -6.93
C SER A 48 12.52 -31.96 -8.03
N SER A 49 12.16 -32.20 -9.30
CA SER A 49 12.64 -31.39 -10.44
C SER A 49 11.82 -30.11 -10.67
N THR A 50 10.64 -30.01 -10.02
CA THR A 50 9.77 -28.83 -10.13
C THR A 50 10.23 -27.74 -9.15
N ILE A 51 10.73 -28.11 -7.97
CA ILE A 51 11.23 -27.15 -6.98
C ILE A 51 12.51 -26.44 -7.47
N GLY A 52 13.41 -27.16 -8.16
CA GLY A 52 14.65 -26.60 -8.72
C GLY A 52 14.47 -25.70 -9.95
N LYS A 53 13.27 -25.59 -10.51
CA LYS A 53 12.96 -24.73 -11.67
C LYS A 53 12.15 -23.48 -11.31
N ILE A 54 11.85 -23.29 -10.02
CA ILE A 54 11.25 -22.06 -9.49
C ILE A 54 12.38 -21.08 -9.12
N ASP A 55 13.41 -20.99 -9.96
CA ASP A 55 14.25 -19.79 -10.01
C ASP A 55 13.45 -18.74 -10.77
N PHE A 56 12.51 -18.12 -10.06
CA PHE A 56 11.91 -16.88 -10.52
C PHE A 56 13.05 -15.91 -10.77
N ASN A 57 13.34 -15.68 -12.05
CA ASN A 57 14.44 -14.85 -12.47
C ASN A 57 14.05 -13.38 -12.24
N PHE A 58 14.15 -12.94 -10.98
CA PHE A 58 13.69 -11.63 -10.48
C PHE A 58 14.51 -10.46 -11.02
N ASP A 59 15.69 -10.76 -11.59
CA ASP A 59 16.57 -9.79 -12.25
C ASP A 59 16.11 -9.43 -13.68
N ARG A 60 15.03 -10.06 -14.18
CA ARG A 60 14.47 -9.72 -15.49
C ARG A 60 13.90 -8.30 -15.45
N SER A 61 14.32 -7.47 -16.41
CA SER A 61 13.66 -6.20 -16.69
C SER A 61 12.31 -6.48 -17.36
N ILE A 62 11.29 -5.75 -16.91
CA ILE A 62 9.96 -5.79 -17.54
C ILE A 62 9.79 -4.48 -18.29
N GLN A 63 9.54 -4.59 -19.60
CA GLN A 63 9.09 -3.46 -20.39
C GLN A 63 7.60 -3.27 -20.16
N VAL A 64 7.23 -2.11 -19.61
CA VAL A 64 5.83 -1.73 -19.45
C VAL A 64 5.25 -1.51 -20.86
N PRO A 65 4.17 -2.22 -21.24
CA PRO A 65 3.55 -2.02 -22.55
C PRO A 65 3.15 -0.57 -22.74
N GLU A 66 3.28 -0.03 -23.95
CA GLU A 66 3.12 1.40 -24.27
C GLU A 66 1.80 1.99 -23.74
N LYS A 67 0.72 1.20 -23.80
CA LYS A 67 -0.61 1.56 -23.28
C LYS A 67 -0.65 1.82 -21.76
N TYR A 68 0.23 1.19 -21.00
CA TYR A 68 0.30 1.29 -19.54
C TYR A 68 1.45 2.18 -19.05
N GLN A 69 2.29 2.71 -19.94
CA GLN A 69 3.41 3.57 -19.54
C GLN A 69 2.95 4.86 -18.86
N ILE A 70 1.90 5.50 -19.39
CA ILE A 70 1.36 6.73 -18.80
C ILE A 70 0.81 6.49 -17.38
N PRO A 71 -0.12 5.54 -17.14
CA PRO A 71 -0.61 5.29 -15.78
C PRO A 71 0.49 4.77 -14.86
N ALA A 72 1.43 3.97 -15.33
CA ALA A 72 2.57 3.53 -14.51
C ALA A 72 3.47 4.70 -14.11
N ARG A 73 3.71 5.65 -15.02
CA ARG A 73 4.47 6.87 -14.74
C ARG A 73 3.76 7.75 -13.71
N ILE A 74 2.44 7.90 -13.83
CA ILE A 74 1.66 8.73 -12.90
C ILE A 74 1.57 8.08 -11.52
N LEU A 75 1.25 6.79 -11.45
CA LEU A 75 1.00 6.12 -10.17
C LEU A 75 2.29 5.75 -9.43
N PHE A 76 3.33 5.37 -10.17
CA PHE A 76 4.53 4.78 -9.58
C PHE A 76 5.80 5.57 -9.86
N GLY A 77 5.76 6.59 -10.72
CA GLY A 77 6.95 7.37 -11.10
C GLY A 77 7.91 6.62 -12.03
N ILE A 78 7.50 5.49 -12.60
CA ILE A 78 8.37 4.63 -13.41
C ILE A 78 8.57 5.22 -14.80
N GLN A 79 9.81 5.26 -15.28
CA GLN A 79 10.17 5.62 -16.65
C GLN A 79 11.03 4.52 -17.27
N GLY A 80 10.52 3.86 -18.30
CA GLY A 80 11.26 2.82 -19.04
C GLY A 80 11.27 1.45 -18.35
N GLU A 81 12.38 0.73 -18.52
CA GLU A 81 12.58 -0.61 -18.00
C GLU A 81 12.90 -0.61 -16.51
N ILE A 82 12.25 -1.49 -15.76
CA ILE A 82 12.56 -1.72 -14.35
C ILE A 82 12.67 -3.21 -14.05
N PRO A 83 13.55 -3.60 -13.11
CA PRO A 83 13.64 -4.99 -12.67
C PRO A 83 12.34 -5.41 -11.96
N LEU A 84 11.88 -6.63 -12.21
CA LEU A 84 10.66 -7.18 -11.61
C LEU A 84 10.67 -7.07 -10.07
N GLN A 85 11.81 -7.31 -9.44
CA GLN A 85 11.99 -7.13 -7.99
C GLN A 85 11.64 -5.70 -7.53
N LEU A 86 12.11 -4.67 -8.23
CA LEU A 86 11.81 -3.28 -7.89
C LEU A 86 10.33 -2.97 -8.13
N LEU A 87 9.73 -3.48 -9.20
CA LEU A 87 8.30 -3.33 -9.47
C LEU A 87 7.44 -3.86 -8.31
N ILE A 88 7.76 -5.04 -7.78
CA ILE A 88 7.03 -5.65 -6.66
C ILE A 88 7.13 -4.76 -5.41
N ILE A 89 8.32 -4.24 -5.11
CA ILE A 89 8.54 -3.35 -3.97
C ILE A 89 7.77 -2.03 -4.17
N ILE A 90 7.82 -1.45 -5.36
CA ILE A 90 7.07 -0.24 -5.72
C ILE A 90 5.58 -0.42 -5.47
N ILE A 91 5.00 -1.55 -5.88
CA ILE A 91 3.59 -1.83 -5.63
C ILE A 91 3.32 -1.95 -4.13
N GLY A 92 4.18 -2.66 -3.37
CA GLY A 92 4.05 -2.77 -1.92
C GLY A 92 4.11 -1.43 -1.19
N VAL A 93 5.07 -0.57 -1.57
CA VAL A 93 5.21 0.80 -1.07
C VAL A 93 4.00 1.64 -1.43
N PHE A 94 3.53 1.57 -2.68
CA PHE A 94 2.34 2.28 -3.14
C PHE A 94 1.11 1.92 -2.30
N ILE A 95 0.88 0.63 -2.04
CA ILE A 95 -0.24 0.16 -1.22
C ILE A 95 -0.11 0.67 0.22
N CYS A 96 1.08 0.56 0.81
CA CYS A 96 1.32 1.04 2.17
C CYS A 96 1.11 2.56 2.27
N LEU A 97 1.58 3.33 1.28
CA LEU A 97 1.39 4.77 1.22
C LEU A 97 -0.09 5.14 1.09
N ALA A 98 -0.83 4.44 0.23
CA ALA A 98 -2.27 4.66 0.04
C ALA A 98 -3.06 4.36 1.33
N VAL A 99 -2.72 3.28 2.04
CA VAL A 99 -3.33 2.94 3.34
C VAL A 99 -3.02 4.01 4.38
N LEU A 100 -1.75 4.42 4.49
CA LEU A 100 -1.29 5.44 5.44
C LEU A 100 -1.97 6.78 5.20
N ILE A 101 -2.03 7.23 3.94
CA ILE A 101 -2.76 8.44 3.56
C ILE A 101 -4.24 8.29 3.90
N SER A 102 -4.86 7.13 3.64
CA SER A 102 -6.26 6.89 4.01
C SER A 102 -6.50 7.01 5.52
N GLU A 103 -5.57 6.54 6.36
CA GLU A 103 -5.64 6.72 7.81
C GLU A 103 -5.50 8.20 8.21
N ILE A 104 -4.54 8.94 7.63
CA ILE A 104 -4.40 10.39 7.90
C ILE A 104 -5.68 11.16 7.52
N LEU A 105 -6.27 10.81 6.38
CA LEU A 105 -7.51 11.46 5.93
C LEU A 105 -8.69 11.16 6.86
N LYS A 106 -8.69 10.06 7.64
CA LYS A 106 -9.75 9.82 8.62
C LYS A 106 -9.78 10.87 9.72
N SER A 107 -8.62 11.42 10.06
CA SER A 107 -8.50 12.46 11.08
C SER A 107 -8.94 13.84 10.56
N MET A 108 -9.19 13.98 9.25
CA MET A 108 -9.57 15.25 8.62
C MET A 108 -11.10 15.39 8.47
N PRO A 109 -11.68 16.54 8.86
CA PRO A 109 -13.13 16.73 8.87
C PRO A 109 -13.79 16.69 7.48
N PHE A 110 -13.03 17.00 6.43
CA PHE A 110 -13.52 17.04 5.05
C PHE A 110 -13.55 15.67 4.35
N ALA A 111 -12.99 14.61 4.96
CA ALA A 111 -12.88 13.28 4.37
C ALA A 111 -13.59 12.19 5.21
N ASN A 112 -14.69 12.57 5.86
CA ASN A 112 -15.46 11.71 6.76
C ASN A 112 -16.25 10.58 6.04
N GLU A 113 -16.52 10.72 4.74
CA GLU A 113 -17.35 9.79 3.97
C GLU A 113 -16.54 8.83 3.09
N GLY A 114 -16.92 7.55 3.14
CA GLY A 114 -16.11 6.40 2.73
C GLY A 114 -15.47 6.51 1.36
N LEU A 115 -16.26 6.65 0.29
CA LEU A 115 -15.74 6.58 -1.09
C LEU A 115 -14.90 7.81 -1.47
N GLN A 116 -15.31 9.00 -1.01
CA GLN A 116 -14.56 10.23 -1.22
C GLN A 116 -13.19 10.17 -0.55
N ARG A 117 -13.09 9.60 0.65
CA ARG A 117 -11.80 9.41 1.35
C ARG A 117 -10.83 8.58 0.52
N TYR A 118 -11.29 7.47 -0.07
CA TYR A 118 -10.43 6.62 -0.90
C TYR A 118 -10.05 7.31 -2.20
N ALA A 119 -10.95 8.07 -2.82
CA ALA A 119 -10.64 8.85 -4.01
C ALA A 119 -9.56 9.90 -3.75
N ILE A 120 -9.68 10.68 -2.66
CA ILE A 120 -8.67 11.68 -2.28
C ILE A 120 -7.36 10.98 -1.91
N ALA A 121 -7.39 9.87 -1.16
CA ALA A 121 -6.18 9.13 -0.83
C ALA A 121 -5.46 8.63 -2.08
N PHE A 122 -6.19 8.11 -3.07
CA PHE A 122 -5.64 7.69 -4.34
C PHE A 122 -5.04 8.86 -5.13
N ILE A 123 -5.73 10.01 -5.19
CA ILE A 123 -5.22 11.23 -5.83
C ILE A 123 -3.92 11.68 -5.18
N VAL A 124 -3.88 11.79 -3.85
CA VAL A 124 -2.67 12.21 -3.12
C VAL A 124 -1.54 11.20 -3.33
N THR A 125 -1.83 9.90 -3.29
CA THR A 125 -0.85 8.84 -3.59
C THR A 125 -0.30 8.97 -5.00
N ALA A 126 -1.16 9.23 -5.99
CA ALA A 126 -0.75 9.46 -7.37
C ALA A 126 0.11 10.73 -7.51
N LEU A 127 -0.20 11.82 -6.80
CA LEU A 127 0.66 13.02 -6.76
C LEU A 127 2.06 12.70 -6.20
N VAL A 128 2.13 11.86 -5.16
CA VAL A 128 3.40 11.37 -4.60
C VAL A 128 4.10 10.42 -5.58
N GLY A 129 3.36 9.65 -6.37
CA GLY A 129 3.88 8.85 -7.47
C GLY A 129 4.55 9.70 -8.55
N VAL A 130 3.89 10.78 -8.98
CA VAL A 130 4.40 11.72 -10.00
C VAL A 130 5.71 12.38 -9.56
N SER A 131 5.90 12.65 -8.26
CA SER A 131 7.16 13.21 -7.77
C SER A 131 8.33 12.23 -7.80
N GLY A 132 8.08 10.93 -8.04
CA GLY A 132 9.09 9.89 -8.00
C GLY A 132 9.44 9.41 -6.59
N ALA A 133 8.80 9.95 -5.54
CA ALA A 133 9.08 9.56 -4.16
C ALA A 133 8.84 8.07 -3.91
N ILE A 134 7.84 7.47 -4.57
CA ILE A 134 7.57 6.03 -4.47
C ILE A 134 8.75 5.20 -4.99
N LEU A 135 9.32 5.59 -6.14
CA LEU A 135 10.49 4.94 -6.72
C LEU A 135 11.72 5.07 -5.82
N GLU A 136 11.96 6.26 -5.29
CA GLU A 136 13.10 6.54 -4.40
C GLU A 136 13.02 5.73 -3.10
N VAL A 137 11.85 5.74 -2.45
CA VAL A 137 11.59 4.95 -1.23
C VAL A 137 11.72 3.45 -1.50
N SER A 138 11.22 2.97 -2.64
CA SER A 138 11.33 1.56 -3.02
C SER A 138 12.78 1.14 -3.25
N THR A 139 13.57 2.00 -3.90
CA THR A 139 14.99 1.79 -4.13
C THR A 139 15.76 1.80 -2.80
N PHE A 140 15.40 2.68 -1.87
CA PHE A 140 15.97 2.71 -0.52
C PHE A 140 15.73 1.39 0.22
N PHE A 141 14.50 0.87 0.24
CA PHE A 141 14.20 -0.41 0.89
C PHE A 141 14.91 -1.59 0.24
N LEU A 142 15.02 -1.57 -1.10
CA LEU A 142 15.75 -2.59 -1.81
C LEU A 142 17.24 -2.57 -1.45
N ASN A 143 17.86 -1.39 -1.42
CA ASN A 143 19.25 -1.22 -1.01
C ASN A 143 19.46 -1.66 0.44
N LEU A 144 18.54 -1.32 1.34
CA LEU A 144 18.58 -1.74 2.73
C LEU A 144 18.50 -3.26 2.87
N ALA A 145 17.66 -3.93 2.09
CA ALA A 145 17.58 -5.40 2.04
C ALA A 145 18.89 -6.01 1.52
N ASN A 146 19.49 -5.41 0.49
CA ASN A 146 20.76 -5.87 -0.10
C ASN A 146 21.98 -5.64 0.81
N MET A 147 21.90 -4.72 1.79
CA MET A 147 22.97 -4.55 2.79
C MET A 147 23.16 -5.81 3.66
N PHE A 148 22.15 -6.67 3.77
CA PHE A 148 22.29 -7.96 4.42
C PHE A 148 22.97 -8.92 3.45
N ASN A 149 24.26 -9.24 3.68
CA ASN A 149 25.07 -10.07 2.78
C ASN A 149 24.52 -11.50 2.57
N ILE A 150 23.59 -11.98 3.41
CA ILE A 150 22.84 -13.23 3.20
C ILE A 150 21.79 -13.08 2.07
N LEU A 151 21.18 -11.90 1.94
CA LEU A 151 20.09 -11.62 0.99
C LEU A 151 20.59 -11.41 -0.44
N SER A 152 21.84 -11.00 -0.64
CA SER A 152 22.44 -10.86 -1.97
C SER A 152 22.45 -12.18 -2.76
N LYS A 153 22.50 -13.31 -2.06
CA LYS A 153 22.47 -14.66 -2.66
C LYS A 153 21.05 -15.15 -2.99
N TRP A 154 20.02 -14.50 -2.43
CA TRP A 154 18.62 -14.91 -2.53
C TRP A 154 17.73 -13.68 -2.80
N PRO A 155 17.69 -13.17 -4.05
CA PRO A 155 16.96 -11.93 -4.38
C PRO A 155 15.47 -12.02 -4.03
N ALA A 156 14.86 -13.20 -4.17
CA ALA A 156 13.49 -13.47 -3.74
C ALA A 156 13.29 -13.19 -2.23
N LEU A 157 14.24 -13.62 -1.40
CA LEU A 157 14.20 -13.40 0.05
C LEU A 157 14.39 -11.92 0.37
N ALA A 158 15.23 -11.21 -0.39
CA ALA A 158 15.43 -9.78 -0.24
C ALA A 158 14.14 -8.98 -0.48
N VAL A 159 13.34 -9.35 -1.49
CA VAL A 159 12.01 -8.75 -1.73
C VAL A 159 11.08 -8.97 -0.55
N VAL A 160 11.00 -10.20 -0.03
CA VAL A 160 10.12 -10.54 1.09
C VAL A 160 10.52 -9.76 2.35
N VAL A 161 11.82 -9.65 2.63
CA VAL A 161 12.33 -8.88 3.77
C VAL A 161 12.05 -7.39 3.59
N ALA A 162 12.28 -6.84 2.39
CA ALA A 162 11.96 -5.43 2.09
C ALA A 162 10.48 -5.14 2.34
N LEU A 163 9.57 -5.99 1.83
CA LEU A 163 8.13 -5.88 2.08
C LEU A 163 7.78 -6.01 3.57
N GLY A 164 8.45 -6.91 4.29
CA GLY A 164 8.29 -7.07 5.73
C GLY A 164 8.65 -5.79 6.50
N ILE A 165 9.77 -5.14 6.15
CA ILE A 165 10.21 -3.88 6.75
C ILE A 165 9.19 -2.76 6.43
N VAL A 166 8.76 -2.66 5.17
CA VAL A 166 7.76 -1.66 4.74
C VAL A 166 6.45 -1.84 5.52
N ALA A 167 5.95 -3.07 5.65
CA ALA A 167 4.73 -3.37 6.40
C ALA A 167 4.89 -3.05 7.89
N LEU A 168 6.04 -3.35 8.48
CA LEU A 168 6.33 -3.06 9.88
C LEU A 168 6.38 -1.55 10.16
N LEU A 169 6.99 -0.78 9.25
CA LEU A 169 6.99 0.69 9.34
C LEU A 169 5.59 1.28 9.16
N ALA A 170 4.82 0.79 8.18
CA ALA A 170 3.44 1.22 7.98
C ALA A 170 2.56 0.92 9.21
N TYR A 171 2.76 -0.25 9.83
CA TYR A 171 2.08 -0.61 11.08
C TYR A 171 2.48 0.32 12.24
N GLY A 172 3.78 0.60 12.39
CA GLY A 172 4.29 1.54 13.39
C GLY A 172 3.69 2.95 13.24
N LEU A 173 3.66 3.49 12.02
CA LEU A 173 3.04 4.79 11.75
C LEU A 173 1.53 4.77 12.04
N SER A 174 0.85 3.67 11.70
CA SER A 174 -0.59 3.52 11.99
C SER A 174 -0.88 3.55 13.49
N ILE A 175 -0.02 2.96 14.33
CA ILE A 175 -0.13 3.06 15.78
C ILE A 175 0.03 4.50 16.25
N ILE A 176 1.04 5.21 15.74
CA ILE A 176 1.32 6.61 16.12
C ILE A 176 0.12 7.50 15.77
N ILE A 177 -0.46 7.34 14.57
CA ILE A 177 -1.65 8.10 14.13
C ILE A 177 -2.82 7.86 15.09
N ARG A 178 -3.13 6.60 15.42
CA ARG A 178 -4.21 6.27 16.37
C ARG A 178 -3.98 6.87 17.76
N LEU A 179 -2.72 6.93 18.18
CA LEU A 179 -2.35 7.49 19.49
C LEU A 179 -2.55 9.02 19.51
N ILE A 180 -2.32 9.69 18.38
CA ILE A 180 -2.64 11.11 18.19
C ILE A 180 -4.16 11.32 18.20
N GLU A 181 -4.92 10.52 17.45
CA GLU A 181 -6.40 10.60 17.40
C GLU A 181 -7.04 10.43 18.79
N HIS A 182 -6.52 9.51 19.60
CA HIS A 182 -7.03 9.32 20.97
C HIS A 182 -6.80 10.57 21.84
N LYS A 183 -5.66 11.24 21.68
CA LYS A 183 -5.36 12.48 22.43
C LYS A 183 -6.22 13.65 21.96
N THR A 184 -6.45 13.79 20.66
CA THR A 184 -7.28 14.88 20.12
C THR A 184 -8.75 14.69 20.49
N GLY A 185 -9.26 13.46 20.48
CA GLY A 185 -10.63 13.16 20.90
C GLY A 185 -10.90 13.48 22.38
N LEU A 186 -9.93 13.19 23.26
CA LEU A 186 -10.02 13.57 24.68
C LEU A 186 -10.06 15.08 24.87
N ALA A 187 -9.21 15.81 24.13
CA ALA A 187 -9.21 17.28 24.18
C ALA A 187 -10.54 17.87 23.70
N GLU A 188 -11.13 17.32 22.63
CA GLU A 188 -12.44 17.77 22.14
C GLU A 188 -13.57 17.48 23.15
N ALA A 189 -13.54 16.32 23.80
CA ALA A 189 -14.51 15.97 24.84
C ALA A 189 -14.39 16.89 26.07
N GLU A 190 -13.16 17.24 26.47
CA GLU A 190 -12.92 18.17 27.57
C GLU A 190 -13.42 19.59 27.23
N MET A 191 -13.16 20.08 26.02
CA MET A 191 -13.67 21.38 25.56
C MET A 191 -15.20 21.42 25.58
N LYS A 192 -15.87 20.39 25.02
CA LYS A 192 -17.34 20.30 25.08
C LYS A 192 -17.87 20.21 26.50
N GLY A 193 -17.18 19.50 27.39
CA GLY A 193 -17.51 19.42 28.80
C GLY A 193 -17.45 20.79 29.51
N ARG A 194 -16.42 21.59 29.20
CA ARG A 194 -16.29 22.96 29.71
C ARG A 194 -17.37 23.89 29.18
N ASP A 195 -17.68 23.84 27.88
CA ASP A 195 -18.76 24.65 27.30
C ASP A 195 -20.11 24.32 27.94
N VAL A 196 -20.44 23.05 28.11
CA VAL A 196 -21.69 22.62 28.77
C VAL A 196 -21.71 23.06 30.24
N ALA A 197 -20.59 23.01 30.94
CA ALA A 197 -20.50 23.50 32.31
C ALA A 197 -20.72 25.02 32.41
N GLN A 198 -20.16 25.79 31.48
CA GLN A 198 -20.37 27.24 31.40
C GLN A 198 -21.84 27.58 31.08
N MET A 199 -22.44 26.93 30.09
CA MET A 199 -23.86 27.13 29.74
C MET A 199 -24.78 26.81 30.93
N ASN A 200 -24.48 25.74 31.68
CA ASN A 200 -25.24 25.39 32.89
C ASN A 200 -25.05 26.41 34.02
N ALA A 201 -23.86 26.98 34.17
CA ALA A 201 -23.60 28.03 35.16
C ALA A 201 -24.37 29.31 34.81
N GLU A 202 -24.33 29.74 33.55
CA GLU A 202 -25.09 30.90 33.06
C GLU A 202 -26.60 30.70 33.23
N ALA A 203 -27.12 29.52 32.88
CA ALA A 203 -28.53 29.19 33.04
C ALA A 203 -28.99 29.24 34.51
N ARG A 204 -28.12 28.87 35.46
CA ARG A 204 -28.40 28.99 36.90
C ARG A 204 -28.47 30.45 37.35
N ILE A 205 -27.52 31.29 36.92
CA ILE A 205 -27.51 32.72 37.25
C ILE A 205 -28.77 33.41 36.70
N ILE A 206 -29.16 33.09 35.47
CA ILE A 206 -30.40 33.64 34.87
C ILE A 206 -31.63 33.18 35.66
N LYS A 207 -31.66 31.93 36.13
CA LYS A 207 -32.77 31.42 36.92
C LYS A 207 -32.89 32.12 38.28
N GLU A 208 -31.77 32.39 38.95
CA GLU A 208 -31.74 33.08 40.24
C GLU A 208 -32.09 34.57 40.13
N THR A 209 -31.68 35.23 39.04
CA THR A 209 -31.96 36.67 38.81
C THR A 209 -33.37 36.95 38.30
N ARG A 210 -34.10 35.95 37.79
CA ARG A 210 -35.46 36.10 37.24
C ARG A 210 -36.58 35.83 38.25
N ILE A 211 -36.27 35.75 39.55
CA ILE A 211 -37.28 35.63 40.60
C ILE A 211 -37.56 37.06 41.11
N PRO A 212 -38.69 37.69 40.74
CA PRO A 212 -39.17 38.91 41.39
C PRO A 212 -39.72 38.62 42.80
#